data_AF-A0A291QKN5-F1
#
_entry.id   AF-A0A291QKN5-F1
#
_cell.length_a   1.000
_cell.length_b   1.000
_cell.length_c   1.000
_cell.angle_alpha   90.00
_cell.angle_beta   90.00
_cell.angle_gamma   90.00
#
_symmetry.space_group_name_H-M   'P 1'
#
loop_
_entity.id
_entity.type
_entity.pdbx_description
1 polymer ?
#
loop_
_entity_poly.entity_id
_entity_poly.type
_entity_poly.pdbx_seq_one_letter_code
_entity_poly.pdbx_strand_id
1 'polypeptide(L)'
;MHWPPRTDQYLVVLQLGAATALFIWLPWVVIGRTTLTFDKVSPGQRLLKCGAAVGCGTLTLCAAVPAFSADRLGQAVFGCSAAWLAIEVSRSNGIVLERPSCSPDRRQRRRETWSITESVLAACAMGAALTFVLLQILLRLDVGALPVMEGGQLSTLGLGGIGDLLAMVVWTVAIEDVVIVAAVAALLTAARRPAWQIYTTICVVEVLLHAYFGLPAIGMALYAARRVWLYRRYQRLLPLVVGHALFDLLGGLLMPLPLSYRVLVVVSLLIVVHLMERRVMAVADEPERIGEAVPVADPEKEISCDR
;
A
#
# COMPACT_ATOMS: atom_id res chain seq x y z
N MET A 1 -23.37 15.21 5.02
CA MET A 1 -23.02 15.83 6.31
C MET A 1 -22.40 17.19 6.08
N HIS A 2 -22.97 18.26 6.63
CA HIS A 2 -22.27 19.54 6.74
C HIS A 2 -21.53 19.53 8.07
N TRP A 3 -20.21 19.44 8.02
CA TRP A 3 -19.40 19.58 9.22
C TRP A 3 -19.55 21.01 9.76
N PRO A 4 -19.46 21.21 11.07
CA PRO A 4 -19.33 22.56 11.62
C PRO A 4 -18.17 23.29 10.93
N PRO A 5 -18.30 24.59 10.58
CA PRO A 5 -17.24 25.34 9.89
C PRO A 5 -15.85 25.28 10.56
N ARG A 6 -15.82 24.97 11.86
CA ARG A 6 -14.58 24.79 12.63
C ARG A 6 -13.84 23.50 12.29
N THR A 7 -14.53 22.44 11.90
CA THR A 7 -13.91 21.15 11.56
C THR A 7 -13.01 21.27 10.34
N ASP A 8 -13.46 22.00 9.31
CA ASP A 8 -12.66 22.24 8.11
C ASP A 8 -11.37 23.00 8.45
N GLN A 9 -11.45 23.98 9.35
CA GLN A 9 -10.27 24.70 9.85
C GLN A 9 -9.30 23.77 10.57
N TYR A 10 -9.78 22.86 11.42
CA TYR A 10 -8.92 21.89 12.09
C TYR A 10 -8.24 20.93 11.10
N LEU A 11 -8.96 20.47 10.08
CA LEU A 11 -8.39 19.61 9.04
C LEU A 11 -7.29 20.32 8.27
N VAL A 12 -7.50 21.58 7.87
CA VAL A 12 -6.49 22.40 7.21
C VAL A 12 -5.26 22.59 8.09
N VAL A 13 -5.45 22.90 9.39
CA VAL A 13 -4.34 23.05 10.34
C VAL A 13 -3.55 21.75 10.50
N LEU A 14 -4.24 20.60 10.62
CA LEU A 14 -3.61 19.29 10.71
C LEU A 14 -2.84 18.94 9.44
N GLN A 15 -3.43 19.17 8.27
CA GLN A 15 -2.80 18.91 6.98
C GLN A 15 -1.55 19.78 6.78
N LEU A 16 -1.64 21.07 7.11
CA LEU A 16 -0.50 21.99 7.04
C LEU A 16 0.59 21.63 8.05
N GLY A 17 0.22 21.23 9.26
CA GLY A 17 1.14 20.74 10.28
C GLY A 17 1.89 19.49 9.81
N ALA A 18 1.16 18.50 9.26
CA ALA A 18 1.75 17.28 8.72
C ALA A 18 2.67 17.55 7.52
N ALA A 19 2.25 18.42 6.59
CA ALA A 19 3.07 18.83 5.45
C ALA A 19 4.34 19.57 5.88
N THR A 20 4.25 20.45 6.89
CA THR A 20 5.40 21.13 7.48
C THR A 20 6.36 20.14 8.11
N ALA A 21 5.85 19.17 8.88
CA ALA A 21 6.67 18.11 9.47
C ALA A 21 7.39 17.28 8.40
N LEU A 22 6.69 16.90 7.31
CA LEU A 22 7.29 16.20 6.18
C LEU A 22 8.37 17.04 5.49
N PHE A 23 8.11 18.33 5.24
CA PHE A 23 9.05 19.26 4.62
C PHE A 23 10.36 19.39 5.41
N ILE A 24 10.28 19.42 6.74
CA ILE A 24 11.47 19.54 7.59
C ILE A 24 12.16 18.18 7.75
N TRP A 25 11.40 17.14 8.03
CA TRP A 25 11.96 15.87 8.49
C TRP A 25 12.54 15.02 7.36
N LEU A 26 11.92 15.00 6.18
CA LEU A 26 12.42 14.20 5.05
C LEU A 26 13.82 14.66 4.60
N PRO A 27 14.07 15.95 4.31
CA PRO A 27 15.41 16.42 4.00
C PRO A 27 16.39 16.16 5.14
N TRP A 28 15.99 16.36 6.39
CA TRP A 28 16.85 16.10 7.56
C TRP A 28 17.37 14.66 7.59
N VAL A 29 16.48 13.67 7.44
CA VAL A 29 16.86 12.25 7.46
C VAL A 29 17.72 11.90 6.24
N VAL A 30 17.37 12.40 5.05
CA VAL A 30 18.13 12.14 3.81
C VAL A 30 19.54 12.74 3.89
N ILE A 31 19.66 13.98 4.39
CA ILE A 31 20.95 14.64 4.60
C ILE A 31 21.78 13.85 5.62
N GLY A 32 21.21 13.56 6.80
CA GLY A 32 21.91 12.84 7.87
C GLY A 32 22.40 11.46 7.45
N ARG A 33 21.61 10.71 6.68
CA ARG A 33 22.04 9.40 6.17
C ARG A 33 23.16 9.53 5.14
N THR A 34 23.02 10.45 4.18
CA THR A 34 23.98 10.58 3.08
C THR A 34 25.32 11.16 3.53
N THR A 35 25.37 11.93 4.62
CA THR A 35 26.62 12.40 5.22
C THR A 35 27.36 11.29 5.96
N LEU A 36 26.65 10.38 6.63
CA LEU A 36 27.26 9.25 7.34
C LEU A 36 27.83 8.19 6.38
N THR A 37 27.27 8.04 5.18
CA THR A 37 27.76 7.11 4.15
C THR A 37 28.71 7.79 3.16
N PHE A 38 29.59 8.68 3.64
CA PHE A 38 30.43 9.53 2.81
C PHE A 38 31.23 8.75 1.75
N ASP A 39 31.77 7.59 2.13
CA ASP A 39 32.64 6.79 1.24
C ASP A 39 31.87 6.03 0.14
N LYS A 40 30.54 5.96 0.23
CA LYS A 40 29.72 5.09 -0.65
C LYS A 40 28.89 5.84 -1.69
N VAL A 41 28.77 7.17 -1.59
CA VAL A 41 27.86 7.96 -2.44
C VAL A 41 28.61 9.14 -3.04
N SER A 42 28.55 9.28 -4.37
CA SER A 42 29.22 10.40 -5.05
C SER A 42 28.58 11.76 -4.66
N PRO A 43 29.35 12.86 -4.66
CA PRO A 43 28.83 14.19 -4.32
C PRO A 43 27.60 14.59 -5.15
N GLY A 44 27.60 14.26 -6.45
CA GLY A 44 26.46 14.54 -7.35
C GLY A 44 25.20 13.77 -6.97
N GLN A 45 25.32 12.49 -6.61
CA GLN A 45 24.17 11.69 -6.16
C GLN A 45 23.61 12.20 -4.83
N ARG A 46 24.48 12.68 -3.92
CA ARG A 46 24.05 13.30 -2.66
C ARG A 46 23.25 14.57 -2.92
N LEU A 47 23.76 15.48 -3.75
CA LEU A 47 23.05 16.71 -4.13
C LEU A 47 21.69 16.40 -4.76
N LEU A 48 21.63 15.42 -5.67
CA LEU A 48 20.37 14.99 -6.30
C LEU A 48 19.35 14.48 -5.27
N LYS A 49 19.77 13.60 -4.35
CA LYS A 49 18.87 13.05 -3.31
C LYS A 49 18.37 14.13 -2.35
N CYS A 50 19.26 15.02 -1.90
CA CYS A 50 18.88 16.12 -1.01
C CYS A 50 17.95 17.12 -1.73
N GLY A 51 18.27 17.49 -2.97
CA GLY A 51 17.44 18.35 -3.80
C GLY A 51 16.06 17.76 -4.05
N ALA A 52 15.99 16.45 -4.35
CA ALA A 52 14.72 15.74 -4.52
C ALA A 52 13.90 15.70 -3.22
N ALA A 53 14.54 15.49 -2.06
CA ALA A 53 13.86 15.50 -0.76
C ALA A 53 13.26 16.88 -0.43
N VAL A 54 14.03 17.96 -0.63
CA VAL A 54 13.55 19.34 -0.44
C VAL A 54 12.42 19.66 -1.42
N GLY A 55 12.58 19.32 -2.70
CA GLY A 55 11.55 19.53 -3.72
C GLY A 55 10.24 18.80 -3.39
N CYS A 56 10.32 17.54 -2.95
CA CYS A 56 9.17 16.74 -2.53
C CYS A 56 8.45 17.35 -1.32
N GLY A 57 9.22 17.81 -0.33
CA GLY A 57 8.68 18.52 0.82
C GLY A 57 7.98 19.83 0.43
N THR A 58 8.60 20.64 -0.44
CA THR A 58 8.01 21.89 -0.93
C THR A 58 6.72 21.63 -1.68
N LEU A 59 6.70 20.63 -2.58
CA LEU A 59 5.50 20.24 -3.31
C LEU A 59 4.38 19.78 -2.36
N THR A 60 4.73 19.06 -1.29
CA THR A 60 3.77 18.65 -0.26
C THR A 60 3.21 19.85 0.51
N LEU A 61 4.03 20.84 0.83
CA LEU A 61 3.59 22.06 1.50
C LEU A 61 2.67 22.89 0.59
N CYS A 62 3.03 23.06 -0.67
CA CYS A 62 2.18 23.74 -1.66
C CYS A 62 0.84 23.01 -1.83
N ALA A 63 0.86 21.68 -1.89
CA ALA A 63 -0.33 20.84 -1.98
C ALA A 63 -1.25 20.91 -0.75
N ALA A 64 -0.72 21.30 0.41
CA ALA A 64 -1.50 21.47 1.64
C ALA A 64 -2.17 22.84 1.76
N VAL A 65 -1.84 23.81 0.90
CA VAL A 65 -2.46 25.14 0.89
C VAL A 65 -3.74 25.08 0.05
N PRO A 66 -4.92 25.40 0.62
CA PRO A 66 -6.21 25.29 -0.11
C PRO A 66 -6.29 26.10 -1.41
N ALA A 67 -5.54 27.21 -1.51
CA ALA A 67 -5.51 28.04 -2.72
C ALA A 67 -4.80 27.38 -3.91
N PHE A 68 -3.98 26.35 -3.65
CA PHE A 68 -3.16 25.67 -4.66
C PHE A 68 -3.44 24.17 -4.72
N SER A 69 -4.42 23.67 -3.96
CA SER A 69 -4.72 22.25 -3.93
C SER A 69 -5.38 21.82 -5.24
N ALA A 70 -4.60 21.26 -6.15
CA ALA A 70 -5.12 20.25 -7.06
C ALA A 70 -5.45 19.03 -6.19
N ASP A 71 -6.61 19.05 -5.52
CA ASP A 71 -6.92 18.28 -4.31
C ASP A 71 -6.38 16.84 -4.31
N ARG A 72 -6.60 16.10 -5.41
CA ARG A 72 -6.19 14.70 -5.54
C ARG A 72 -4.71 14.50 -5.84
N LEU A 73 -4.14 15.34 -6.72
CA LEU A 73 -2.71 15.31 -6.98
C LEU A 73 -1.93 15.66 -5.71
N GLY A 74 -2.43 16.62 -4.93
CA GLY A 74 -1.86 16.98 -3.64
C GLY A 74 -1.87 15.83 -2.64
N GLN A 75 -2.97 15.06 -2.57
CA GLN A 75 -3.04 13.82 -1.79
C GLN A 75 -1.98 12.82 -2.24
N ALA A 76 -1.89 12.52 -3.54
CA ALA A 76 -0.89 11.57 -4.07
C ALA A 76 0.55 12.00 -3.73
N VAL A 77 0.87 13.29 -3.87
CA VAL A 77 2.20 13.86 -3.51
C VAL A 77 2.47 13.71 -2.01
N PHE A 78 1.49 14.01 -1.16
CA PHE A 78 1.61 13.83 0.28
C PHE A 78 1.86 12.37 0.65
N GLY A 79 1.07 11.44 0.08
CA GLY A 79 1.20 10.00 0.32
C GLY A 79 2.59 9.48 -0.07
N CYS A 80 3.06 9.81 -1.27
CA CYS A 80 4.39 9.45 -1.74
C CYS A 80 5.50 10.03 -0.86
N SER A 81 5.36 11.27 -0.40
CA SER A 81 6.33 11.92 0.49
C SER A 81 6.39 11.26 1.86
N ALA A 82 5.24 10.92 2.44
CA ALA A 82 5.14 10.19 3.70
C ALA A 82 5.73 8.77 3.58
N ALA A 83 5.43 8.06 2.50
CA ALA A 83 6.01 6.75 2.19
C ALA A 83 7.53 6.83 2.04
N TRP A 84 8.05 7.85 1.36
CA TRP A 84 9.49 8.07 1.24
C TRP A 84 10.13 8.36 2.60
N LEU A 85 9.53 9.22 3.42
CA LEU A 85 10.01 9.45 4.78
C LEU A 85 10.05 8.15 5.59
N ALA A 86 8.98 7.34 5.55
CA ALA A 86 8.91 6.08 6.28
C ALA A 86 10.00 5.08 5.84
N ILE A 87 10.29 5.02 4.54
CA ILE A 87 11.40 4.23 3.99
C ILE A 87 12.74 4.75 4.52
N GLU A 88 12.97 6.06 4.50
CA GLU A 88 14.25 6.66 4.93
C GLU A 88 14.47 6.54 6.45
N VAL A 89 13.42 6.67 7.26
CA VAL A 89 13.44 6.41 8.71
C VAL A 89 13.73 4.93 8.99
N SER A 90 13.12 4.01 8.24
CA SER A 90 13.42 2.58 8.39
C SER A 90 14.89 2.29 8.04
N ARG A 91 15.37 2.84 6.92
CA ARG A 91 16.76 2.69 6.47
C ARG A 91 17.78 3.29 7.43
N SER A 92 17.49 4.44 8.04
CA SER A 92 18.39 5.05 9.03
C SER A 92 18.54 4.21 10.30
N ASN A 93 17.58 3.31 10.56
CA ASN A 93 17.62 2.32 11.64
C ASN A 93 18.11 0.94 11.17
N GLY A 94 18.69 0.83 9.97
CA GLY A 94 19.19 -0.44 9.41
C GLY A 94 18.08 -1.42 8.98
N ILE A 95 16.84 -0.95 8.86
CA ILE A 95 15.69 -1.78 8.51
C ILE A 95 15.42 -1.65 7.00
N VAL A 96 15.37 -2.78 6.32
CA VAL A 96 15.00 -2.86 4.89
C VAL A 96 13.55 -3.32 4.78
N LEU A 97 12.69 -2.50 4.19
CA LEU A 97 11.25 -2.78 4.08
C LEU A 97 10.89 -3.80 2.99
N GLU A 98 11.71 -3.93 1.95
CA GLU A 98 11.57 -4.90 0.86
C GLU A 98 12.77 -5.84 0.85
N ARG A 99 12.54 -7.12 1.13
CA ARG A 99 13.54 -8.18 0.97
C ARG A 99 13.34 -8.88 -0.37
N PRO A 100 14.40 -9.04 -1.19
CA PRO A 100 14.30 -9.85 -2.40
C PRO A 100 13.99 -11.31 -2.02
N SER A 101 13.31 -12.04 -2.92
CA SER A 101 13.12 -13.48 -2.72
C SER A 101 14.47 -14.19 -2.76
N CYS A 102 14.67 -15.13 -1.82
CA CYS A 102 15.86 -15.97 -1.73
C CYS A 102 15.93 -17.05 -2.83
N SER A 103 14.85 -17.27 -3.58
CA SER A 103 14.85 -18.28 -4.64
C SER A 103 15.84 -17.90 -5.75
N PRO A 104 16.83 -18.75 -6.11
CA PRO A 104 17.76 -18.46 -7.19
C PRO A 104 17.07 -18.49 -8.57
N ASP A 105 16.05 -19.35 -8.72
CA ASP A 105 15.26 -19.46 -9.93
C ASP A 105 14.29 -18.29 -10.10
N ARG A 106 14.37 -17.63 -11.28
CA ARG A 106 13.51 -16.52 -11.68
C ARG A 106 12.04 -16.94 -11.78
N ARG A 107 11.74 -18.18 -12.19
CA ARG A 107 10.36 -18.67 -12.33
C ARG A 107 9.72 -18.84 -10.97
N GLN A 108 10.37 -19.53 -10.04
CA GLN A 108 9.92 -19.63 -8.66
C GLN A 108 9.74 -18.25 -7.99
N ARG A 109 10.68 -17.30 -8.16
CA ARG A 109 10.50 -15.92 -7.65
C ARG A 109 9.22 -15.24 -8.17
N ARG A 110 8.90 -15.43 -9.45
CA ARG A 110 7.66 -14.88 -10.05
C ARG A 110 6.42 -15.56 -9.46
N ARG A 111 6.42 -16.89 -9.33
CA ARG A 111 5.32 -17.66 -8.71
C ARG A 111 5.08 -17.22 -7.27
N GLU A 112 6.13 -17.06 -6.47
CA GLU A 112 6.04 -16.54 -5.10
C GLU A 112 5.48 -15.11 -5.05
N THR A 113 5.95 -14.23 -5.95
CA THR A 113 5.43 -12.86 -6.05
C THR A 113 3.94 -12.85 -6.36
N TRP A 114 3.54 -13.65 -7.36
CA TRP A 114 2.15 -13.77 -7.79
C TRP A 114 1.25 -14.31 -6.68
N SER A 115 1.67 -15.38 -6.00
CA SER A 115 0.92 -15.97 -4.89
C SER A 115 0.71 -14.99 -3.72
N ILE A 116 1.71 -14.14 -3.42
CA ILE A 116 1.55 -13.07 -2.42
C ILE A 116 0.55 -12.03 -2.93
N THR A 117 0.69 -11.55 -4.17
CA THR A 117 -0.24 -10.58 -4.77
C THR A 117 -1.69 -11.10 -4.76
N GLU A 118 -1.91 -12.36 -5.14
CA GLU A 118 -3.22 -13.02 -5.10
C GLU A 118 -3.76 -13.12 -3.68
N SER A 119 -2.92 -13.50 -2.72
CA SER A 119 -3.32 -13.56 -1.30
C SER A 119 -3.76 -12.20 -0.76
N VAL A 120 -3.18 -11.11 -1.26
CA VAL A 120 -3.55 -9.73 -0.90
C VAL A 120 -4.88 -9.37 -1.52
N LEU A 121 -5.04 -9.61 -2.83
CA LEU A 121 -6.31 -9.39 -3.53
C LEU A 121 -7.47 -10.11 -2.83
N ALA A 122 -7.27 -11.38 -2.45
CA ALA A 122 -8.25 -12.16 -1.70
C ALA A 122 -8.53 -11.56 -0.32
N ALA A 123 -7.51 -11.07 0.38
CA ALA A 123 -7.67 -10.41 1.67
C ALA A 123 -8.50 -9.11 1.56
N CYS A 124 -8.22 -8.27 0.55
CA CYS A 124 -9.00 -7.07 0.26
C CYS A 124 -10.45 -7.41 -0.06
N ALA A 125 -10.67 -8.40 -0.94
CA ALA A 125 -12.01 -8.85 -1.32
C ALA A 125 -12.81 -9.38 -0.13
N MET A 126 -12.19 -10.18 0.75
CA MET A 126 -12.82 -10.67 1.98
C MET A 126 -13.18 -9.52 2.93
N GLY A 127 -12.27 -8.57 3.15
CA GLY A 127 -12.52 -7.40 3.99
C GLY A 127 -13.67 -6.56 3.46
N ALA A 128 -13.65 -6.23 2.17
CA ALA A 128 -14.73 -5.48 1.52
C ALA A 128 -16.07 -6.22 1.54
N ALA A 129 -16.08 -7.54 1.29
CA ALA A 129 -17.29 -8.35 1.36
C ALA A 129 -17.87 -8.39 2.78
N LEU A 130 -17.02 -8.55 3.80
CA LEU A 130 -17.43 -8.52 5.20
C LEU A 130 -18.01 -7.16 5.58
N THR A 131 -17.31 -6.07 5.27
CA THR A 131 -17.80 -4.69 5.48
C THR A 131 -19.14 -4.47 4.78
N PHE A 132 -19.29 -4.95 3.54
CA PHE A 132 -20.55 -4.84 2.80
C PHE A 132 -21.68 -5.66 3.46
N VAL A 133 -21.43 -6.90 3.88
CA VAL A 133 -22.44 -7.72 4.58
C VAL A 133 -22.86 -7.06 5.89
N LEU A 134 -21.92 -6.57 6.68
CA LEU A 134 -22.20 -5.84 7.92
C LEU A 134 -23.04 -4.58 7.66
N LEU A 135 -22.69 -3.82 6.62
CA LEU A 135 -23.46 -2.66 6.17
C LEU A 135 -24.90 -3.05 5.83
N GLN A 136 -25.12 -4.11 5.05
CA GLN A 136 -26.45 -4.58 4.68
C GLN A 136 -27.26 -5.07 5.88
N ILE A 137 -26.63 -5.74 6.84
CA ILE A 137 -27.30 -6.19 8.07
C ILE A 137 -27.76 -4.98 8.89
N LEU A 138 -26.88 -4.01 9.13
CA LEU A 138 -27.21 -2.84 9.95
C LEU A 138 -28.28 -1.96 9.31
N LEU A 139 -28.24 -1.79 7.98
CA LEU A 139 -29.29 -1.07 7.24
C LEU A 139 -30.65 -1.77 7.35
N ARG A 140 -30.69 -3.11 7.37
CA ARG A 140 -31.93 -3.87 7.53
C ARG A 140 -32.49 -3.88 8.94
N LEU A 141 -31.62 -3.76 9.94
CA LEU A 141 -32.03 -3.69 11.35
C LEU A 141 -32.58 -2.31 11.72
N ASP A 142 -32.43 -1.30 10.86
CA ASP A 142 -32.92 0.08 11.02
C ASP A 142 -32.61 0.69 12.41
N VAL A 143 -31.42 0.38 12.92
CA VAL A 143 -30.97 0.91 14.21
C VAL A 143 -30.50 2.34 13.99
N GLY A 144 -31.42 3.30 14.01
CA GLY A 144 -31.14 4.73 13.75
C GLY A 144 -30.10 5.39 14.66
N ALA A 145 -29.63 4.69 15.71
CA ALA A 145 -28.55 5.14 16.59
C ALA A 145 -27.13 4.78 16.08
N LEU A 146 -26.99 3.89 15.10
CA LEU A 146 -25.68 3.41 14.66
C LEU A 146 -25.17 4.24 13.47
N PRO A 147 -23.90 4.71 13.51
CA PRO A 147 -23.31 5.38 12.36
C PRO A 147 -23.13 4.35 11.24
N VAL A 148 -23.78 4.62 10.11
CA VAL A 148 -23.71 3.80 8.90
C VAL A 148 -23.59 4.75 7.71
N MET A 149 -22.71 4.43 6.76
CA MET A 149 -22.54 5.26 5.56
C MET A 149 -23.83 5.31 4.74
N GLU A 150 -24.31 6.53 4.48
CA GLU A 150 -25.41 6.79 3.56
C GLU A 150 -24.84 7.00 2.15
N GLY A 151 -25.23 6.15 1.21
CA GLY A 151 -24.87 6.28 -0.21
C GLY A 151 -23.68 5.41 -0.66
N GLY A 152 -23.08 5.81 -1.80
CA GLY A 152 -21.99 5.07 -2.42
C GLY A 152 -20.62 5.48 -1.88
N GLN A 153 -19.69 4.52 -1.79
CA GLN A 153 -18.32 4.81 -1.36
C GLN A 153 -17.62 5.82 -2.28
N LEU A 154 -17.80 5.74 -3.62
CA LEU A 154 -17.20 6.70 -4.55
C LEU A 154 -17.69 8.14 -4.33
N SER A 155 -18.98 8.34 -4.03
CA SER A 155 -19.51 9.67 -3.72
C SER A 155 -18.99 10.18 -2.38
N THR A 156 -18.89 9.32 -1.37
CA THR A 156 -18.32 9.68 -0.06
C THR A 156 -16.86 10.08 -0.17
N LEU A 157 -16.11 9.38 -1.03
CA LEU A 157 -14.72 9.71 -1.30
C LEU A 157 -14.56 10.87 -2.28
N GLY A 158 -15.65 11.37 -2.89
CA GLY A 158 -15.63 12.46 -3.88
C GLY A 158 -14.85 12.11 -5.15
N LEU A 159 -14.91 10.86 -5.60
CA LEU A 159 -14.22 10.38 -6.79
C LEU A 159 -15.11 10.58 -8.03
N GLY A 160 -14.79 11.58 -8.84
CA GLY A 160 -15.58 11.96 -10.02
C GLY A 160 -15.05 11.40 -11.34
N GLY A 161 -13.77 11.05 -11.42
CA GLY A 161 -13.15 10.54 -12.64
C GLY A 161 -11.96 9.61 -12.43
N ILE A 162 -11.42 9.10 -13.54
CA ILE A 162 -10.29 8.16 -13.54
C ILE A 162 -9.01 8.78 -12.96
N GLY A 163 -8.79 10.08 -13.16
CA GLY A 163 -7.65 10.80 -12.56
C GLY A 163 -7.71 10.83 -11.03
N ASP A 164 -8.91 11.08 -10.47
CA ASP A 164 -9.12 11.06 -9.02
C ASP A 164 -8.90 9.66 -8.46
N LEU A 165 -9.40 8.63 -9.15
CA LEU A 165 -9.21 7.23 -8.77
C LEU A 165 -7.72 6.88 -8.74
N LEU A 166 -6.96 7.21 -9.79
CA LEU A 166 -5.52 6.92 -9.85
C LEU A 166 -4.75 7.63 -8.73
N ALA A 167 -5.02 8.91 -8.51
CA ALA A 167 -4.38 9.67 -7.44
C ALA A 167 -4.73 9.13 -6.05
N MET A 168 -5.99 8.74 -5.83
CA MET A 168 -6.43 8.11 -4.59
C MET A 168 -5.78 6.75 -4.38
N VAL A 169 -5.66 5.90 -5.41
CA VAL A 169 -4.96 4.61 -5.32
C VAL A 169 -3.50 4.80 -4.94
N VAL A 170 -2.81 5.77 -5.57
CA VAL A 170 -1.42 6.10 -5.22
C VAL A 170 -1.29 6.52 -3.76
N TRP A 171 -2.16 7.41 -3.30
CA TRP A 171 -2.18 7.84 -1.89
C TRP A 171 -2.45 6.66 -0.96
N THR A 172 -3.46 5.84 -1.29
CA THR A 172 -3.92 4.71 -0.48
C THR A 172 -2.80 3.70 -0.28
N VAL A 173 -2.17 3.22 -1.35
CA VAL A 173 -1.08 2.24 -1.20
C VAL A 173 0.19 2.85 -0.60
N ALA A 174 0.45 4.14 -0.80
CA ALA A 174 1.58 4.79 -0.15
C ALA A 174 1.39 4.85 1.37
N ILE A 175 0.21 5.26 1.83
CA ILE A 175 -0.10 5.38 3.27
C ILE A 175 -0.37 4.01 3.91
N GLU A 176 -1.30 3.23 3.37
CA GLU A 176 -1.70 1.95 3.96
C GLU A 176 -0.59 0.90 3.88
N ASP A 177 0.09 0.75 2.74
CA ASP A 177 1.05 -0.34 2.55
C ASP A 177 2.43 0.02 3.04
N VAL A 178 2.93 1.19 2.65
CA VAL A 178 4.32 1.57 2.95
C VAL A 178 4.42 2.10 4.37
N VAL A 179 3.58 3.06 4.74
CA VAL A 179 3.65 3.71 6.06
C VAL A 179 3.05 2.81 7.14
N ILE A 180 1.78 2.45 6.99
CA ILE A 180 1.03 1.75 8.05
C ILE A 180 1.43 0.29 8.15
N VAL A 181 1.36 -0.49 7.07
CA VAL A 181 1.66 -1.93 7.15
C VAL A 181 3.17 -2.16 7.28
N ALA A 182 3.97 -1.74 6.31
CA ALA A 182 5.38 -2.13 6.26
C ALA A 182 6.22 -1.41 7.31
N ALA A 183 6.22 -0.07 7.34
CA ALA A 183 7.09 0.67 8.24
C ALA A 183 6.73 0.46 9.71
N VAL A 184 5.44 0.54 10.11
CA VAL A 184 5.05 0.28 11.50
C VAL A 184 5.37 -1.17 11.90
N ALA A 185 5.04 -2.17 11.07
CA ALA A 185 5.36 -3.55 11.42
C ALA A 185 6.86 -3.78 11.57
N ALA A 186 7.67 -3.21 10.66
CA ALA A 186 9.12 -3.37 10.70
C ALA A 186 9.75 -2.64 11.91
N LEU A 187 9.33 -1.40 12.19
CA LEU A 187 9.82 -0.61 13.33
C LEU A 187 9.42 -1.23 14.68
N LEU A 188 8.16 -1.68 14.82
CA LEU A 188 7.72 -2.36 16.04
C LEU A 188 8.40 -3.72 16.22
N THR A 189 8.65 -4.44 15.13
CA THR A 189 9.45 -5.70 15.17
C THR A 189 10.88 -5.41 15.62
N ALA A 190 11.52 -4.37 15.07
CA ALA A 190 12.86 -3.96 15.49
C ALA A 190 12.91 -3.49 16.96
N ALA A 191 11.84 -2.86 17.44
CA ALA A 191 11.63 -2.52 18.84
C ALA A 191 11.25 -3.72 19.73
N ARG A 192 11.31 -4.95 19.21
CA ARG A 192 10.99 -6.21 19.90
C ARG A 192 9.59 -6.23 20.52
N ARG A 193 8.62 -5.57 19.88
CA ARG A 193 7.23 -5.61 20.32
C ARG A 193 6.59 -6.96 19.97
N PRO A 194 5.75 -7.53 20.85
CA PRO A 194 5.07 -8.78 20.58
C PRO A 194 4.12 -8.64 19.39
N ALA A 195 3.90 -9.74 18.67
CA ALA A 195 3.08 -9.77 17.46
C ALA A 195 1.71 -9.09 17.65
N TRP A 196 1.00 -9.39 18.74
CA TRP A 196 -0.34 -8.86 18.97
C TRP A 196 -0.37 -7.32 19.02
N GLN A 197 0.67 -6.65 19.52
CA GLN A 197 0.75 -5.18 19.50
C GLN A 197 0.86 -4.64 18.08
N ILE A 198 1.61 -5.34 17.21
CA ILE A 198 1.78 -4.96 15.81
C ILE A 198 0.44 -5.08 15.07
N TYR A 199 -0.22 -6.23 15.19
CA TYR A 199 -1.53 -6.45 14.58
C TYR A 199 -2.56 -5.45 15.08
N THR A 200 -2.67 -5.26 16.41
CA THR A 200 -3.66 -4.36 17.01
C THR A 200 -3.45 -2.94 16.54
N THR A 201 -2.21 -2.43 16.56
CA THR A 201 -1.89 -1.07 16.12
C THR A 201 -2.34 -0.84 14.67
N ILE A 202 -1.95 -1.74 13.77
CA ILE A 202 -2.24 -1.59 12.34
C ILE A 202 -3.74 -1.76 12.07
N CYS A 203 -4.39 -2.76 12.66
CA CYS A 203 -5.82 -2.99 12.45
C CYS A 203 -6.67 -1.83 12.99
N VAL A 204 -6.32 -1.26 14.14
CA VAL A 204 -7.04 -0.10 14.70
C VAL A 204 -6.90 1.11 13.78
N VAL A 205 -5.69 1.42 13.31
CA VAL A 205 -5.47 2.54 12.37
C VAL A 205 -6.25 2.32 11.07
N GLU A 206 -6.26 1.11 10.53
CA GLU A 206 -7.01 0.76 9.31
C GLU A 206 -8.52 0.92 9.48
N VAL A 207 -9.09 0.45 10.60
CA VAL A 207 -10.51 0.65 10.90
C VAL A 207 -10.84 2.14 11.03
N LEU A 208 -9.94 2.95 11.60
CA LEU A 208 -10.11 4.39 11.73
C LEU A 208 -10.05 5.12 10.39
N LEU A 209 -9.16 4.74 9.47
CA LEU A 209 -9.13 5.27 8.11
C LEU A 209 -10.44 4.99 7.36
N HIS A 210 -11.07 3.87 7.68
CA HIS A 210 -12.32 3.42 7.10
C HIS A 210 -13.56 3.78 7.94
N ALA A 211 -13.41 4.63 8.95
CA ALA A 211 -14.50 5.00 9.86
C ALA A 211 -15.68 5.69 9.17
N TYR A 212 -15.50 6.19 7.94
CA TYR A 212 -16.59 6.71 7.11
C TYR A 212 -17.63 5.64 6.75
N PHE A 213 -17.30 4.34 6.85
CA PHE A 213 -18.30 3.27 6.76
C PHE A 213 -19.20 3.18 8.00
N GLY A 214 -18.79 3.76 9.12
CA GLY A 214 -19.42 3.60 10.42
C GLY A 214 -19.01 2.29 11.10
N LEU A 215 -19.93 1.67 11.85
CA LEU A 215 -19.67 0.39 12.52
C LEU A 215 -19.17 -0.74 11.59
N PRO A 216 -19.65 -0.87 10.33
CA PRO A 216 -19.14 -1.85 9.37
C PRO A 216 -17.62 -1.78 9.11
N ALA A 217 -16.95 -0.65 9.40
CA ALA A 217 -15.51 -0.50 9.24
C ALA A 217 -14.69 -1.56 9.98
N ILE A 218 -15.24 -2.19 11.02
CA ILE A 218 -14.60 -3.30 11.73
C ILE A 218 -14.26 -4.49 10.82
N GLY A 219 -14.98 -4.66 9.70
CA GLY A 219 -14.67 -5.67 8.68
C GLY A 219 -13.27 -5.48 8.07
N MET A 220 -12.75 -4.25 8.05
CA MET A 220 -11.41 -3.92 7.55
C MET A 220 -10.29 -4.47 8.44
N ALA A 221 -10.57 -4.82 9.71
CA ALA A 221 -9.57 -5.42 10.59
C ALA A 221 -9.08 -6.78 10.07
N LEU A 222 -9.95 -7.57 9.44
CA LEU A 222 -9.57 -8.87 8.86
C LEU A 222 -8.60 -8.70 7.68
N TYR A 223 -8.91 -7.72 6.82
CA TYR A 223 -8.07 -7.31 5.70
C TYR A 223 -6.69 -6.85 6.20
N ALA A 224 -6.66 -5.92 7.15
CA ALA A 224 -5.44 -5.37 7.74
C ALA A 224 -4.59 -6.47 8.37
N ALA A 225 -5.21 -7.34 9.18
CA ALA A 225 -4.51 -8.44 9.83
C ALA A 225 -3.86 -9.38 8.81
N ARG A 226 -4.56 -9.75 7.74
CA ARG A 226 -3.99 -10.63 6.71
C ARG A 226 -2.81 -9.98 5.98
N ARG A 227 -2.88 -8.68 5.67
CA ARG A 227 -1.77 -7.94 5.05
C ARG A 227 -0.55 -7.84 5.97
N VAL A 228 -0.76 -7.57 7.25
CA VAL A 228 0.32 -7.60 8.26
C VAL A 228 0.95 -8.98 8.37
N TRP A 229 0.14 -10.05 8.35
CA TRP A 229 0.65 -11.41 8.36
C TRP A 229 1.53 -11.71 7.14
N LEU A 230 1.04 -11.38 5.93
CA LEU A 230 1.81 -11.54 4.69
C LEU A 230 3.12 -10.74 4.74
N TYR A 231 3.05 -9.48 5.17
CA TYR A 231 4.25 -8.64 5.29
C TYR A 231 5.26 -9.22 6.28
N ARG A 232 4.83 -9.62 7.48
CA ARG A 232 5.74 -10.19 8.48
C ARG A 232 6.32 -11.53 8.05
N ARG A 233 5.58 -12.32 7.26
CA ARG A 233 6.02 -13.63 6.78
C ARG A 233 7.03 -13.53 5.65
N TYR A 234 6.80 -12.63 4.69
CA TYR A 234 7.60 -12.56 3.46
C TYR A 234 8.53 -11.34 3.41
N GLN A 235 8.21 -10.27 4.11
CA GLN A 235 8.88 -8.95 4.06
C GLN A 235 9.03 -8.42 2.64
N ARG A 236 8.00 -8.65 1.83
CA ARG A 236 7.88 -8.19 0.44
C ARG A 236 6.73 -7.20 0.36
N LEU A 237 7.08 -5.93 0.32
CA LEU A 237 6.19 -4.78 0.18
C LEU A 237 5.62 -4.66 -1.24
N LEU A 238 6.43 -4.85 -2.29
CA LEU A 238 5.97 -4.64 -3.66
C LEU A 238 4.75 -5.51 -4.06
N PRO A 239 4.72 -6.83 -3.84
CA PRO A 239 3.53 -7.63 -4.15
C PRO A 239 2.30 -7.25 -3.32
N LEU A 240 2.49 -6.71 -2.09
CA LEU A 240 1.39 -6.16 -1.28
C LEU A 240 0.80 -4.93 -1.95
N VAL A 241 1.64 -3.94 -2.27
CA VAL A 241 1.25 -2.69 -2.92
C VAL A 241 0.52 -2.96 -4.23
N VAL A 242 1.04 -3.86 -5.06
CA VAL A 242 0.44 -4.19 -6.36
C VAL A 242 -0.91 -4.90 -6.19
N GLY A 243 -1.00 -5.86 -5.27
CA GLY A 243 -2.26 -6.57 -5.02
C GLY A 243 -3.35 -5.64 -4.50
N HIS A 244 -2.99 -4.74 -3.59
CA HIS A 244 -3.91 -3.76 -3.04
C HIS A 244 -4.31 -2.71 -4.09
N ALA A 245 -3.36 -2.12 -4.82
CA ALA A 245 -3.66 -1.17 -5.89
C ALA A 245 -4.58 -1.76 -6.96
N LEU A 246 -4.35 -3.01 -7.34
CA LEU A 246 -5.19 -3.68 -8.33
C LEU A 246 -6.62 -3.90 -7.81
N PHE A 247 -6.78 -4.24 -6.52
CA PHE A 247 -8.10 -4.33 -5.89
C PHE A 247 -8.83 -2.99 -5.95
N ASP A 248 -8.20 -1.90 -5.53
CA ASP A 248 -8.83 -0.58 -5.49
C ASP A 248 -9.17 -0.05 -6.88
N LEU A 249 -8.31 -0.27 -7.87
CA LEU A 249 -8.58 0.09 -9.26
C LEU A 249 -9.78 -0.67 -9.81
N LEU A 250 -9.81 -2.00 -9.62
CA LEU A 250 -10.95 -2.82 -10.04
C LEU A 250 -12.23 -2.42 -9.30
N GLY A 251 -12.15 -2.22 -7.98
CA GLY A 251 -13.28 -1.78 -7.17
C GLY A 251 -13.83 -0.44 -7.65
N GLY A 252 -12.97 0.55 -7.85
CA GLY A 252 -13.34 1.88 -8.33
C GLY A 252 -13.95 1.88 -9.74
N LEU A 253 -13.42 1.05 -10.65
CA LEU A 253 -13.94 0.92 -12.01
C LEU A 253 -15.27 0.15 -12.08
N LEU A 254 -15.47 -0.84 -11.21
CA LEU A 254 -16.66 -1.69 -11.23
C LEU A 254 -17.82 -1.12 -10.39
N MET A 255 -17.53 -0.34 -9.36
CA MET A 255 -18.55 0.18 -8.44
C MET A 255 -19.65 1.04 -9.09
N PRO A 256 -19.40 1.81 -10.17
CA PRO A 256 -20.48 2.51 -10.88
C PRO A 256 -21.46 1.57 -11.61
N LEU A 257 -21.05 0.35 -11.93
CA LEU A 257 -21.87 -0.59 -12.70
C LEU A 257 -22.97 -1.22 -11.83
N PRO A 258 -24.11 -1.66 -12.38
CA PRO A 258 -25.07 -2.49 -11.65
C PRO A 258 -24.46 -3.82 -11.20
N LEU A 259 -24.94 -4.39 -10.09
CA LEU A 259 -24.36 -5.59 -9.47
C LEU A 259 -24.22 -6.78 -10.43
N SER A 260 -25.21 -7.02 -11.29
CA SER A 260 -25.17 -8.09 -12.30
C SER A 260 -23.98 -7.97 -13.25
N TYR A 261 -23.70 -6.75 -13.73
CA TYR A 261 -22.54 -6.48 -14.59
C TYR A 261 -21.23 -6.63 -13.82
N ARG A 262 -21.17 -6.22 -12.54
CA ARG A 262 -19.98 -6.44 -11.70
C ARG A 262 -19.64 -7.91 -11.59
N VAL A 263 -20.65 -8.75 -11.27
CA VAL A 263 -20.47 -10.20 -11.17
C VAL A 263 -19.99 -10.78 -12.50
N LEU A 264 -20.61 -10.39 -13.62
CA LEU A 264 -20.20 -10.85 -14.95
C LEU A 264 -18.74 -10.49 -15.27
N VAL A 265 -18.33 -9.25 -15.01
CA VAL A 265 -16.95 -8.79 -15.27
C VAL A 265 -15.96 -9.50 -14.36
N VAL A 266 -16.24 -9.62 -13.06
CA VAL A 266 -15.37 -10.33 -12.12
C VAL A 266 -15.20 -11.80 -12.53
N VAL A 267 -16.30 -12.50 -12.84
CA VAL A 267 -16.25 -13.90 -13.28
C VAL A 267 -15.44 -14.02 -14.59
N SER A 268 -15.65 -13.12 -15.54
CA SER A 268 -14.91 -13.12 -16.81
C SER A 268 -13.41 -12.89 -16.59
N LEU A 269 -13.04 -11.95 -15.73
CA LEU A 269 -11.64 -11.67 -15.37
C LEU A 269 -11.01 -12.88 -14.68
N LEU A 270 -11.69 -13.53 -13.74
CA LEU A 270 -11.20 -14.73 -13.06
C LEU A 270 -10.96 -15.88 -14.04
N ILE A 271 -11.86 -16.08 -15.01
CA ILE A 271 -11.70 -17.08 -16.07
C ILE A 271 -10.45 -16.76 -16.91
N VAL A 272 -10.27 -15.52 -17.36
CA VAL A 272 -9.11 -15.11 -18.16
C VAL A 272 -7.81 -15.29 -17.39
N VAL A 273 -7.76 -14.84 -16.13
CA VAL A 273 -6.57 -14.99 -15.26
C VAL A 273 -6.23 -16.47 -15.06
N HIS A 274 -7.22 -17.32 -14.77
CA HIS A 274 -7.02 -18.75 -14.61
C HIS A 274 -6.51 -19.43 -15.88
N LEU A 275 -7.05 -19.06 -17.04
CA LEU A 275 -6.59 -19.57 -18.33
C LEU A 275 -5.17 -19.11 -18.67
N MET A 276 -4.83 -17.85 -18.37
CA MET A 276 -3.48 -17.31 -18.53
C MET A 276 -2.48 -18.02 -17.62
N GLU A 277 -2.83 -18.22 -16.35
CA GLU A 277 -1.99 -18.94 -15.40
C GLU A 277 -1.72 -20.37 -15.87
N ARG A 278 -2.76 -21.11 -16.27
CA ARG A 278 -2.60 -22.46 -16.84
C ARG A 278 -1.66 -22.47 -18.04
N ARG A 279 -1.77 -21.51 -18.96
CA ARG A 279 -0.86 -21.41 -20.11
C ARG A 279 0.57 -21.09 -19.71
N VAL A 280 0.78 -20.13 -18.81
CA VAL A 280 2.11 -19.74 -18.34
C VAL A 280 2.79 -20.90 -17.60
N MET A 281 2.05 -21.65 -16.79
CA MET A 281 2.59 -22.83 -16.12
C MET A 281 2.90 -23.96 -17.12
N ALA A 282 2.03 -24.21 -18.10
CA ALA A 282 2.29 -25.23 -19.12
C ALA A 282 3.58 -24.98 -19.92
N VAL A 283 3.85 -23.72 -20.31
CA VAL A 283 5.11 -23.34 -21.01
C VAL A 283 6.33 -23.46 -20.08
N ALA A 284 6.15 -23.24 -18.77
CA ALA A 284 7.23 -23.41 -17.81
C ALA A 284 7.57 -24.88 -17.55
N ASP A 285 6.61 -25.78 -17.70
CA ASP A 285 6.80 -27.20 -17.43
C ASP A 285 7.27 -27.99 -18.66
N GLU A 286 7.35 -27.38 -19.85
CA GLU A 286 8.08 -27.97 -20.98
C GLU A 286 9.57 -28.05 -20.59
N PRO A 287 10.11 -29.26 -20.35
CA PRO A 287 11.52 -29.42 -20.01
C PRO A 287 12.31 -28.84 -21.17
N GLU A 288 13.37 -28.11 -20.83
CA GLU A 288 14.35 -27.52 -21.72
C GLU A 288 14.95 -28.62 -22.62
N ARG A 289 14.19 -29.01 -23.65
CA ARG A 289 14.52 -30.05 -24.63
C ARG A 289 15.59 -29.58 -25.61
N ILE A 290 16.04 -28.34 -25.48
CA ILE A 290 17.12 -27.77 -26.26
C ILE A 290 18.37 -27.94 -25.41
N GLY A 291 18.95 -29.14 -25.51
CA GLY A 291 20.30 -29.37 -25.07
C GLY A 291 21.25 -28.48 -25.88
N GLU A 292 21.82 -27.47 -25.23
CA GLU A 292 23.18 -27.05 -25.51
C GLU A 292 23.92 -27.06 -24.18
N ALA A 293 24.86 -28.01 -24.09
CA ALA A 293 25.77 -28.15 -22.97
C ALA A 293 26.62 -26.88 -22.86
N VAL A 294 26.15 -25.87 -22.14
CA VAL A 294 26.99 -24.76 -21.71
C VAL A 294 27.84 -25.30 -20.55
N PRO A 295 29.18 -25.29 -20.68
CA PRO A 295 30.07 -25.81 -19.64
C PRO A 295 29.83 -25.06 -18.32
N VAL A 296 29.59 -25.85 -17.26
CA VAL A 296 29.33 -25.39 -15.90
C VAL A 296 30.56 -24.63 -15.39
N ALA A 297 30.40 -23.34 -15.12
CA ALA A 297 31.40 -22.53 -14.44
C ALA A 297 31.39 -22.79 -12.92
N ASP A 298 32.57 -22.72 -12.32
CA ASP A 298 32.98 -23.13 -10.98
C ASP A 298 31.98 -22.89 -9.82
N PRO A 299 31.67 -23.92 -8.99
CA PRO A 299 30.68 -23.85 -7.90
C PRO A 299 31.13 -23.14 -6.61
N GLU A 300 32.33 -22.55 -6.51
CA GLU A 300 32.86 -22.05 -5.22
C GLU A 300 32.34 -20.68 -4.72
N LYS A 301 31.23 -20.14 -5.25
CA LYS A 301 30.60 -18.90 -4.72
C LYS A 301 29.17 -19.12 -4.21
N GLU A 302 29.02 -20.00 -3.22
CA GLU A 302 27.82 -20.04 -2.38
C GLU A 302 27.83 -18.83 -1.42
N ILE A 303 27.02 -17.83 -1.75
CA ILE A 303 26.73 -16.69 -0.86
C ILE A 303 25.68 -17.16 0.15
N SER A 304 26.08 -17.29 1.42
CA SER A 304 25.19 -17.57 2.55
C SER A 304 24.02 -16.58 2.59
N CYS A 305 22.79 -17.08 2.51
CA CYS A 305 21.59 -16.36 2.91
C CYS A 305 21.32 -16.65 4.39
N ASP A 306 21.97 -15.90 5.28
CA ASP A 306 21.68 -15.98 6.72
C ASP A 306 20.26 -15.46 7.02
N ARG A 307 19.50 -16.24 7.81
CA ARG A 307 18.12 -15.99 8.25
C ARG A 307 18.04 -15.22 9.56
#